data_AF-A0A3L7UWN7-F1
#
_entry.id   AF-A0A3L7UWN7-F1
#
_cell.length_a   1.000
_cell.length_b   1.000
_cell.length_c   1.000
_cell.angle_alpha   90.00
_cell.angle_beta   90.00
_cell.angle_gamma   90.00
#
_symmetry.space_group_name_H-M   'P 1'
#
loop_
_entity.id
_entity.type
_entity.pdbx_description
1 polymer ?
#
loop_
_entity_poly.entity_id
_entity_poly.type
_entity_poly.pdbx_seq_one_letter_code
_entity_poly.pdbx_strand_id
1 'polypeptide(L)'
;MRQQHAFGRICAPLADTHRAISSCCRSASRTKIYWCEGPCKNTSWLITLPAMSESCPQTRRALTRTQRLLLVLLGAGIVVVFGIAGWCQPDPRGYGTHEQLGMPPCTFRELTGVNCPHCGLTTSFSWFVRGKIGNSMQANPAGLILASASVVIFIWSVVVSLRGAFIILHEPGRCMLISFVIWVLFSVIVWFFRLF
;
A
#
# COMPACT_ATOMS: atom_id res chain seq x y z
N MET A 1 -58.82 -10.59 47.15
CA MET A 1 -57.53 -9.85 47.14
C MET A 1 -56.43 -10.84 47.46
N ARG A 2 -55.60 -11.19 46.49
CA ARG A 2 -54.59 -12.25 46.62
C ARG A 2 -53.31 -11.74 45.98
N GLN A 3 -52.30 -11.41 46.78
CA GLN A 3 -50.90 -11.52 46.37
C GLN A 3 -50.04 -11.82 47.61
N GLN A 4 -49.55 -13.05 47.65
CA GLN A 4 -48.37 -13.46 48.39
C GLN A 4 -47.15 -13.13 47.51
N HIS A 5 -46.19 -12.36 48.02
CA HIS A 5 -44.89 -12.22 47.37
C HIS A 5 -43.97 -13.34 47.85
N ALA A 6 -43.68 -14.27 46.95
CA ALA A 6 -42.62 -15.26 47.11
C ALA A 6 -41.30 -14.73 46.52
N PHE A 7 -40.24 -15.00 47.28
CA PHE A 7 -38.83 -14.87 46.93
C PHE A 7 -38.48 -15.54 45.59
N GLY A 8 -37.51 -14.98 44.86
CA GLY A 8 -36.87 -15.67 43.75
C GLY A 8 -35.93 -14.79 42.92
N ARG A 9 -34.77 -14.43 43.47
CA ARG A 9 -33.63 -14.00 42.64
C ARG A 9 -33.05 -15.23 41.94
N ILE A 10 -33.09 -15.24 40.62
CA ILE A 10 -32.21 -16.07 39.80
C ILE A 10 -31.49 -15.10 38.87
N CYS A 11 -30.25 -14.75 39.22
CA CYS A 11 -29.31 -14.18 38.27
C CYS A 11 -28.97 -15.28 37.25
N ALA A 12 -29.40 -15.11 35.99
CA ALA A 12 -28.92 -15.94 34.88
C ALA A 12 -27.43 -15.64 34.58
N PRO A 13 -26.67 -16.61 34.05
CA PRO A 13 -25.21 -16.60 34.08
C PRO A 13 -24.59 -15.65 33.07
N LEU A 14 -23.36 -15.22 33.37
CA LEU A 14 -22.41 -14.44 32.56
C LEU A 14 -22.12 -14.94 31.11
N ALA A 15 -22.82 -15.97 30.63
CA ALA A 15 -22.54 -16.65 29.36
C ALA A 15 -23.17 -15.96 28.13
N ASP A 16 -24.16 -15.07 28.31
CA ASP A 16 -24.94 -14.50 27.20
C ASP A 16 -24.48 -13.11 26.73
N THR A 17 -23.56 -12.47 27.45
CA THR A 17 -22.98 -11.16 27.08
C THR A 17 -22.20 -11.22 25.78
N HIS A 18 -21.48 -12.31 25.52
CA HIS A 18 -20.74 -12.51 24.26
C HIS A 18 -21.66 -12.56 23.03
N ARG A 19 -22.85 -13.16 23.18
CA ARG A 19 -23.81 -13.31 22.07
C ARG A 19 -24.46 -11.97 21.72
N ALA A 20 -24.79 -11.16 22.73
CA ALA A 20 -25.32 -9.81 22.56
C ALA A 20 -24.32 -8.87 21.84
N ILE A 21 -23.04 -8.91 22.22
CA ILE A 21 -21.96 -8.12 21.60
C ILE A 21 -21.77 -8.50 20.12
N SER A 22 -21.85 -9.80 19.79
CA SER A 22 -21.69 -10.29 18.41
C SER A 22 -22.83 -9.87 17.46
N SER A 23 -24.01 -9.60 18.00
CA SER A 23 -25.16 -9.11 17.22
C SER A 23 -25.05 -7.61 16.90
N CYS A 24 -24.54 -6.83 17.86
CA CYS A 24 -24.39 -5.38 17.73
C CYS A 24 -23.29 -5.01 16.71
N CYS A 25 -22.20 -5.77 16.67
CA CYS A 25 -21.09 -5.55 15.74
C CYS A 25 -21.46 -5.85 14.27
N ARG A 26 -22.45 -6.73 14.03
CA ARG A 26 -22.88 -7.13 12.68
C ARG A 26 -23.79 -6.10 12.00
N SER A 27 -24.34 -5.15 12.76
CA SER A 27 -25.23 -4.07 12.28
C SER A 27 -24.49 -2.77 11.93
N ALA A 28 -23.18 -2.66 12.23
CA ALA A 28 -22.43 -1.41 12.15
C ALA A 28 -22.07 -0.94 10.72
N SER A 29 -22.53 -1.62 9.66
CA SER A 29 -22.20 -1.27 8.27
C SER A 29 -23.17 -0.31 7.60
N ARG A 30 -24.26 0.13 8.25
CA ARG A 30 -25.19 1.11 7.67
C ARG A 30 -25.77 2.06 8.72
N THR A 31 -25.21 3.27 8.75
CA THR A 31 -25.87 4.55 9.11
C THR A 31 -26.20 4.82 10.60
N LYS A 32 -25.68 5.98 11.06
CA LYS A 32 -26.16 6.87 12.13
C LYS A 32 -26.17 6.36 13.59
N ILE A 33 -25.37 7.06 14.41
CA ILE A 33 -25.54 7.43 15.83
C ILE A 33 -26.50 6.53 16.62
N TYR A 34 -25.96 5.71 17.54
CA TYR A 34 -26.78 4.93 18.47
C TYR A 34 -26.73 5.54 19.87
N TRP A 35 -27.90 5.95 20.35
CA TRP A 35 -28.24 6.03 21.77
C TRP A 35 -28.47 4.61 22.29
N CYS A 36 -27.82 4.25 23.39
CA CYS A 36 -28.18 3.07 24.17
C CYS A 36 -29.23 3.47 25.22
N GLU A 37 -30.51 3.22 24.94
CA GLU A 37 -31.52 3.19 26.01
C GLU A 37 -31.54 1.79 26.63
N GLY A 38 -30.89 1.65 27.79
CA GLY A 38 -31.01 0.48 28.65
C GLY A 38 -32.13 0.67 29.70
N PRO A 39 -32.81 -0.41 30.15
CA PRO A 39 -33.92 -0.32 31.10
C PRO A 39 -33.44 -0.21 32.57
N CYS A 40 -32.39 0.57 32.82
CA CYS A 40 -31.87 0.79 34.18
C CYS A 40 -32.12 2.23 34.59
N LYS A 41 -33.36 2.52 34.99
CA LYS A 41 -33.61 3.68 35.85
C LYS A 41 -32.87 3.46 37.16
N ASN A 42 -32.00 4.41 37.48
CA ASN A 42 -31.68 4.82 38.84
C ASN A 42 -30.71 3.94 39.64
N THR A 43 -29.44 3.84 39.20
CA THR A 43 -28.32 3.65 40.12
C THR A 43 -27.12 4.49 39.67
N SER A 44 -26.85 5.56 40.42
CA SER A 44 -25.63 6.37 40.30
C SER A 44 -24.49 5.62 40.99
N TRP A 45 -23.71 4.86 40.23
CA TRP A 45 -22.35 4.51 40.63
C TRP A 45 -21.37 5.26 39.72
N LEU A 46 -20.48 6.02 40.34
CA LEU A 46 -19.25 6.48 39.74
C LEU A 46 -18.25 5.33 39.84
N ILE A 47 -18.35 4.37 38.92
CA ILE A 47 -17.20 3.50 38.64
C ILE A 47 -16.36 4.34 37.68
N THR A 48 -15.24 4.85 38.18
CA THR A 48 -14.09 5.20 37.36
C THR A 48 -13.65 3.92 36.65
N LEU A 49 -14.30 3.62 35.53
CA LEU A 49 -13.79 2.64 34.58
C LEU A 49 -12.40 3.15 34.22
N PRO A 50 -11.32 2.37 34.41
CA PRO A 50 -10.10 2.68 33.68
C PRO A 50 -10.53 2.77 32.23
N ALA A 51 -10.19 3.86 31.55
CA ALA A 51 -10.47 4.04 30.14
C ALA A 51 -9.94 2.81 29.38
N MET A 52 -10.81 1.81 29.21
CA MET A 52 -10.59 0.67 28.35
C MET A 52 -10.55 1.31 26.98
N SER A 53 -9.32 1.58 26.55
CA SER A 53 -8.98 1.81 25.16
C SER A 53 -9.30 0.51 24.43
N GLU A 54 -10.59 0.27 24.20
CA GLU A 54 -11.05 -0.60 23.14
C GLU A 54 -10.61 0.07 21.84
N SER A 55 -9.33 -0.16 21.50
CA SER A 55 -8.82 0.01 20.17
C SER A 55 -9.63 -0.96 19.32
N CYS A 56 -10.74 -0.44 18.78
CA CYS A 56 -11.58 -1.15 17.83
C CYS A 56 -10.64 -1.84 16.83
N PRO A 57 -10.71 -3.17 16.68
CA PRO A 57 -9.81 -3.89 15.79
C PRO A 57 -9.95 -3.26 14.41
N GLN A 58 -8.86 -2.69 13.92
CA GLN A 58 -8.82 -1.90 12.69
C GLN A 58 -9.63 -2.60 11.61
N THR A 59 -10.86 -2.13 11.39
CA THR A 59 -11.78 -2.71 10.42
C THR A 59 -11.07 -2.65 9.08
N ARG A 60 -10.61 -3.81 8.59
CA ARG A 60 -9.94 -3.94 7.30
C ARG A 60 -10.80 -3.24 6.26
N ARG A 61 -10.38 -2.03 5.85
CA ARG A 61 -11.18 -1.17 4.98
C ARG A 61 -11.32 -1.89 3.64
N ALA A 62 -12.54 -2.30 3.32
CA ALA A 62 -12.83 -2.95 2.06
C ALA A 62 -12.45 -2.02 0.90
N LEU A 63 -11.82 -2.56 -0.13
CA LEU A 63 -11.41 -1.76 -1.29
C LEU A 63 -12.63 -1.26 -2.07
N THR A 64 -12.64 0.04 -2.39
CA THR A 64 -13.61 0.62 -3.32
C THR A 64 -13.37 0.10 -4.74
N ARG A 65 -14.39 0.13 -5.60
CA ARG A 65 -14.24 -0.27 -7.03
C ARG A 65 -13.14 0.54 -7.72
N THR A 66 -13.06 1.84 -7.43
CA THR A 66 -12.01 2.73 -7.94
C THR A 66 -10.62 2.29 -7.48
N GLN A 67 -10.45 1.96 -6.19
CA GLN A 67 -9.17 1.46 -5.68
C GLN A 67 -8.74 0.16 -6.34
N ARG A 68 -9.69 -0.77 -6.57
CA ARG A 68 -9.40 -2.01 -7.31
C ARG A 68 -8.96 -1.73 -8.74
N LEU A 69 -9.68 -0.85 -9.45
CA LEU A 69 -9.32 -0.46 -10.82
C LEU A 69 -7.93 0.17 -10.87
N LEU A 70 -7.61 1.07 -9.93
CA LEU A 70 -6.29 1.70 -9.85
C LEU A 70 -5.17 0.68 -9.60
N LEU A 71 -5.38 -0.31 -8.72
CA LEU A 71 -4.39 -1.37 -8.48
C LEU A 71 -4.19 -2.27 -9.71
N VAL A 72 -5.26 -2.59 -10.43
CA VAL A 72 -5.18 -3.35 -11.68
C VAL A 72 -4.43 -2.56 -12.75
N LEU A 73 -4.75 -1.28 -12.93
CA LEU A 73 -4.05 -0.40 -13.88
C LEU A 73 -2.58 -0.25 -13.52
N LEU A 74 -2.25 -0.09 -12.23
CA LEU A 74 -0.88 -0.05 -11.75
C LEU A 74 -0.13 -1.35 -12.07
N GLY A 75 -0.74 -2.50 -11.74
CA GLY A 75 -0.16 -3.82 -12.04
C GLY A 75 0.05 -4.04 -13.54
N ALA A 76 -0.95 -3.70 -14.36
CA ALA A 76 -0.86 -3.79 -15.81
C ALA A 76 0.26 -2.90 -16.38
N GLY A 77 0.38 -1.65 -15.89
CA GLY A 77 1.46 -0.74 -16.27
C GLY A 77 2.84 -1.31 -15.95
N ILE A 78 3.02 -1.90 -14.76
CA ILE A 78 4.27 -2.55 -14.38
C ILE A 78 4.57 -3.72 -15.34
N VAL A 79 3.60 -4.60 -15.61
CA VAL A 79 3.78 -5.71 -16.56
C VAL A 79 4.19 -5.22 -17.95
N VAL A 80 3.57 -4.15 -18.46
CA VAL A 80 3.95 -3.55 -19.74
C VAL A 80 5.39 -3.04 -19.73
N VAL A 81 5.80 -2.31 -18.67
CA VAL A 81 7.18 -1.80 -18.56
C VAL A 81 8.20 -2.94 -18.54
N PHE A 82 7.94 -3.99 -17.77
CA PHE A 82 8.82 -5.17 -17.72
C PHE A 82 8.82 -5.97 -19.04
N GLY A 83 7.67 -6.05 -19.72
CA GLY A 83 7.57 -6.64 -21.05
C GLY A 83 8.41 -5.88 -22.09
N ILE A 84 8.33 -4.55 -22.09
CA ILE A 84 9.15 -3.68 -22.93
C ILE A 84 10.64 -3.89 -22.61
N ALA A 85 11.02 -3.90 -21.33
CA ALA A 85 12.41 -4.15 -20.93
C ALA A 85 12.92 -5.55 -21.33
N GLY A 86 12.05 -6.56 -21.34
CA GLY A 86 12.35 -7.89 -21.85
C GLY A 86 12.57 -7.90 -23.37
N TRP A 87 11.79 -7.10 -24.10
CA TRP A 87 11.90 -6.97 -25.55
C TRP A 87 13.14 -6.17 -25.99
N CYS A 88 13.45 -5.05 -25.32
CA CYS A 88 14.60 -4.23 -25.66
C CYS A 88 15.93 -4.95 -25.42
N GLN A 89 16.88 -4.79 -26.33
CA GLN A 89 18.24 -5.28 -26.14
C GLN A 89 19.06 -4.27 -25.32
N PRO A 90 19.61 -4.65 -24.16
CA PRO A 90 20.38 -3.73 -23.34
C PRO A 90 21.67 -3.34 -24.06
N ASP A 91 21.93 -2.04 -24.14
CA ASP A 91 23.15 -1.52 -24.76
C ASP A 91 24.34 -1.66 -23.79
N PRO A 92 25.49 -2.22 -24.22
CA PRO A 92 26.70 -2.32 -23.40
C PRO A 92 27.23 -0.98 -22.88
N ARG A 93 26.94 0.12 -23.59
CA ARG A 93 27.32 1.47 -23.17
C ARG A 93 26.61 1.92 -21.89
N GLY A 94 25.52 1.24 -21.49
CA GLY A 94 24.77 1.52 -20.27
C GLY A 94 23.64 2.55 -20.43
N TYR A 95 23.36 3.00 -21.64
CA TYR A 95 22.33 3.99 -21.99
C TYR A 95 21.88 3.81 -23.45
N GLY A 96 20.90 4.59 -23.92
CA GLY A 96 20.49 4.56 -25.34
C GLY A 96 19.48 3.48 -25.70
N THR A 97 19.20 2.51 -24.82
CA THR A 97 18.18 1.47 -25.08
C THR A 97 16.76 2.02 -25.33
N HIS A 98 16.49 3.25 -24.88
CA HIS A 98 15.25 3.98 -25.19
C HIS A 98 15.11 4.33 -26.68
N GLU A 99 16.20 4.46 -27.44
CA GLU A 99 16.18 4.76 -28.88
C GLU A 99 15.54 3.61 -29.70
N GLN A 100 15.60 2.36 -29.20
CA GLN A 100 14.91 1.21 -29.79
C GLN A 100 13.39 1.34 -29.73
N LEU A 101 12.88 2.22 -28.86
CA LEU A 101 11.45 2.55 -28.76
C LEU A 101 11.05 3.70 -29.69
N GLY A 102 11.95 4.16 -30.55
CA GLY A 102 11.73 5.31 -31.43
C GLY A 102 11.87 6.66 -30.74
N MET A 103 12.41 6.69 -29.52
CA MET A 103 12.69 7.95 -28.82
C MET A 103 13.99 8.58 -29.34
N PRO A 104 14.07 9.93 -29.40
CA PRO A 104 15.30 10.61 -29.76
C PRO A 104 16.38 10.39 -28.69
N PRO A 105 17.67 10.56 -29.06
CA PRO A 105 18.77 10.53 -28.10
C PRO A 105 18.61 11.62 -27.02
N CYS A 106 19.25 11.40 -25.87
CA CYS A 106 19.18 12.34 -24.75
C CYS A 106 19.96 13.63 -25.05
N THR A 107 19.24 14.72 -25.35
CA THR A 107 19.83 16.03 -25.66
C THR A 107 20.75 16.56 -24.55
N PHE A 108 20.43 16.31 -23.27
CA PHE A 108 21.29 16.70 -22.15
C PHE A 108 22.70 16.13 -22.31
N ARG A 109 22.78 14.87 -22.75
CA ARG A 109 24.05 14.21 -22.97
C ARG A 109 24.73 14.70 -24.23
N GLU A 110 24.00 14.91 -25.32
CA GLU A 110 24.57 15.44 -26.56
C GLU A 110 25.24 16.80 -26.33
N LEU A 111 24.66 17.63 -25.45
CA LEU A 111 25.18 18.94 -25.11
C LEU A 111 26.31 18.92 -24.06
N THR A 112 26.16 18.12 -23.00
CA THR A 112 27.11 18.15 -21.86
C THR A 112 28.19 17.08 -21.94
N GLY A 113 28.02 16.07 -22.80
CA GLY A 113 28.82 14.84 -22.81
C GLY A 113 28.50 13.87 -21.68
N VAL A 114 27.68 14.27 -20.71
CA VAL A 114 27.41 13.48 -19.49
C VAL A 114 25.99 12.94 -19.46
N ASN A 115 25.82 11.74 -18.90
CA ASN A 115 24.50 11.16 -18.65
C ASN A 115 23.70 12.00 -17.67
N CYS A 116 22.44 12.32 -17.97
CA CYS A 116 21.50 12.89 -17.00
C CYS A 116 21.12 11.84 -15.92
N PRO A 117 20.52 12.21 -14.77
CA PRO A 117 20.18 11.25 -13.70
C PRO A 117 19.25 10.11 -14.15
N HIS A 118 18.47 10.33 -15.20
CA HIS A 118 17.54 9.36 -15.77
C HIS A 118 18.11 8.59 -16.97
N CYS A 119 19.28 8.98 -17.48
CA CYS A 119 19.89 8.30 -18.60
C CYS A 119 20.25 6.86 -18.18
N GLY A 120 19.98 5.89 -19.06
CA GLY A 120 20.22 4.48 -18.78
C GLY A 120 19.16 3.78 -17.91
N LEU A 121 18.02 4.42 -17.59
CA LEU A 121 16.92 3.75 -16.88
C LEU A 121 16.41 2.52 -17.64
N THR A 122 16.04 2.67 -18.92
CA THR A 122 15.55 1.56 -19.74
C THR A 122 16.60 0.46 -19.93
N THR A 123 17.88 0.83 -20.07
CA THR A 123 19.01 -0.10 -20.13
C THR A 123 19.16 -0.87 -18.81
N SER A 124 19.05 -0.17 -17.67
CA SER A 124 19.11 -0.77 -16.34
C SER A 124 17.96 -1.77 -16.10
N PHE A 125 16.74 -1.43 -16.51
CA PHE A 125 15.60 -2.35 -16.49
C PHE A 125 15.83 -3.57 -17.40
N SER A 126 16.35 -3.36 -18.61
CA SER A 126 16.64 -4.43 -19.57
C SER A 126 17.70 -5.40 -19.04
N TRP A 127 18.72 -4.92 -18.33
CA TRP A 127 19.68 -5.79 -17.62
C TRP A 127 19.07 -6.48 -16.41
N PHE A 128 18.20 -5.80 -15.66
CA PHE A 128 17.54 -6.35 -14.48
C PHE A 128 16.66 -7.55 -14.82
N VAL A 129 15.83 -7.46 -15.87
CA VAL A 129 14.97 -8.58 -16.30
C VAL A 129 15.75 -9.80 -16.80
N ARG A 130 17.01 -9.61 -17.19
CA ARG A 130 17.95 -10.67 -17.57
C ARG A 130 18.77 -11.21 -16.40
N GLY A 131 18.49 -10.77 -15.17
CA GLY A 131 19.20 -11.17 -13.96
C GLY A 131 20.63 -10.62 -13.85
N LYS A 132 21.03 -9.67 -14.70
CA LYS A 132 22.38 -9.08 -14.70
C LYS A 132 22.42 -7.84 -13.81
N ILE A 133 22.36 -8.06 -12.50
CA ILE A 133 22.26 -6.98 -11.48
C ILE A 133 23.47 -6.04 -11.52
N GLY A 134 24.68 -6.58 -11.72
CA GLY A 134 25.90 -5.76 -11.85
C GLY A 134 25.81 -4.77 -13.01
N ASN A 135 25.42 -5.26 -14.20
CA ASN A 135 25.24 -4.43 -15.38
C ASN A 135 24.10 -3.42 -15.20
N SER A 136 23.01 -3.83 -14.53
CA SER A 136 21.88 -2.94 -14.21
C SER A 136 22.31 -1.78 -13.30
N MET A 137 23.13 -2.06 -12.28
CA MET A 137 23.70 -1.06 -11.38
C MET A 137 24.70 -0.13 -12.08
N GLN A 138 25.55 -0.69 -12.95
CA GLN A 138 26.49 0.13 -13.74
C GLN A 138 25.75 1.10 -14.66
N ALA A 139 24.74 0.61 -15.39
CA ALA A 139 23.90 1.43 -16.28
C ALA A 139 23.23 2.57 -15.51
N ASN A 140 22.44 2.26 -14.47
CA ASN A 140 21.83 3.27 -13.61
C ASN A 140 21.46 2.66 -12.23
N PRO A 141 22.10 3.07 -11.12
CA PRO A 141 21.78 2.57 -9.78
C PRO A 141 20.35 2.88 -9.34
N ALA A 142 19.83 4.06 -9.67
CA ALA A 142 18.45 4.43 -9.37
C ALA A 142 17.45 3.57 -10.17
N GLY A 143 17.83 3.16 -11.39
CA GLY A 143 17.06 2.22 -12.21
C GLY A 143 16.91 0.84 -11.57
N LEU A 144 17.99 0.29 -11.02
CA LEU A 144 17.95 -0.99 -10.30
C LEU A 144 17.00 -0.94 -9.09
N ILE A 145 17.08 0.14 -8.29
CA ILE A 145 16.20 0.33 -7.13
C ILE A 145 14.74 0.47 -7.59
N LEU A 146 14.48 1.24 -8.64
CA LEU A 146 13.13 1.42 -9.16
C LEU A 146 12.55 0.11 -9.72
N ALA A 147 13.35 -0.67 -10.45
CA ALA A 147 12.94 -1.97 -10.96
C ALA A 147 12.59 -2.93 -9.80
N SER A 148 13.45 -2.99 -8.78
CA SER A 148 13.21 -3.80 -7.58
C SER A 148 11.95 -3.36 -6.83
N ALA A 149 11.78 -2.05 -6.61
CA ALA A 149 10.59 -1.49 -5.99
C ALA A 149 9.32 -1.80 -6.79
N SER A 150 9.40 -1.76 -8.13
CA SER A 150 8.27 -2.08 -9.01
C SER A 150 7.83 -3.53 -8.87
N VAL A 151 8.76 -4.48 -8.71
CA VAL A 151 8.42 -5.89 -8.41
C VAL A 151 7.69 -6.00 -7.07
N VAL A 152 8.18 -5.32 -6.03
CA VAL A 152 7.53 -5.32 -4.70
C VAL A 152 6.12 -4.71 -4.78
N ILE A 153 5.97 -3.59 -5.48
CA ILE A 153 4.68 -2.92 -5.68
C ILE A 153 3.71 -3.82 -6.46
N PHE A 154 4.19 -4.55 -7.47
CA PHE A 154 3.39 -5.49 -8.23
C PHE A 154 2.90 -6.66 -7.37
N ILE A 155 3.79 -7.29 -6.58
CA ILE A 155 3.39 -8.38 -5.68
C ILE A 155 2.37 -7.86 -4.66
N TRP A 156 2.63 -6.69 -4.08
CA TRP A 156 1.71 -6.06 -3.13
C TRP A 156 0.34 -5.76 -3.76
N SER A 157 0.30 -5.21 -4.97
CA SER A 157 -0.95 -4.87 -5.66
C SER A 157 -1.78 -6.12 -5.97
N VAL A 158 -1.13 -7.21 -6.39
CA VAL A 158 -1.78 -8.52 -6.61
C VAL A 158 -2.35 -9.07 -5.30
N VAL A 159 -1.55 -9.09 -4.22
CA VAL A 159 -2.00 -9.62 -2.91
C VAL A 159 -3.18 -8.81 -2.35
N VAL A 160 -3.13 -7.48 -2.44
CA VAL A 160 -4.23 -6.61 -1.99
C VAL A 160 -5.47 -6.80 -2.85
N SER A 161 -5.31 -6.96 -4.16
CA SER A 161 -6.42 -7.20 -5.09
C SER A 161 -7.12 -8.53 -4.81
N LEU A 162 -6.36 -9.59 -4.52
CA LEU A 162 -6.89 -10.91 -4.17
C LEU A 162 -7.58 -10.93 -2.80
N ARG A 163 -7.02 -10.22 -1.80
CA ARG A 163 -7.57 -10.20 -0.42
C ARG A 163 -8.71 -9.20 -0.25
N GLY A 164 -8.87 -8.23 -1.15
CA GLY A 164 -9.98 -7.26 -1.15
C GLY A 164 -9.94 -6.22 -0.01
N ALA A 165 -8.86 -6.16 0.76
CA ALA A 165 -8.65 -5.21 1.85
C ALA A 165 -7.19 -4.72 1.91
N PHE A 166 -6.98 -3.49 2.36
CA PHE A 166 -5.63 -2.99 2.67
C PHE A 166 -5.11 -3.66 3.94
N ILE A 167 -3.89 -4.22 3.87
CA ILE A 167 -3.34 -5.09 4.92
C ILE A 167 -2.37 -4.33 5.84
N ILE A 168 -1.72 -3.26 5.34
CA ILE A 168 -0.55 -2.65 5.99
C ILE A 168 -0.56 -1.11 5.95
N LEU A 169 -1.08 -0.49 4.88
CA LEU A 169 -0.95 0.95 4.64
C LEU A 169 -2.30 1.65 4.78
N HIS A 170 -2.42 2.57 5.75
CA HIS A 170 -3.62 3.39 5.96
C HIS A 170 -3.88 4.33 4.78
N GLU A 171 -2.81 4.83 4.14
CA GLU A 171 -2.85 5.73 2.98
C GLU A 171 -1.79 5.32 1.94
N PRO A 172 -2.05 4.29 1.12
CA PRO A 172 -1.04 3.74 0.21
C PRO A 172 -0.54 4.75 -0.82
N GLY A 173 -1.41 5.65 -1.30
CA GLY A 173 -1.03 6.69 -2.25
C GLY A 173 -0.01 7.68 -1.70
N ARG A 174 -0.16 8.09 -0.43
CA ARG A 174 0.80 9.00 0.22
C ARG A 174 2.16 8.33 0.41
N CYS A 175 2.18 7.07 0.83
CA CYS A 175 3.42 6.32 0.97
C CYS A 175 4.12 6.13 -0.38
N MET A 176 3.39 5.79 -1.44
CA MET A 176 3.94 5.69 -2.80
C MET A 176 4.53 7.02 -3.28
N LEU A 177 3.83 8.14 -3.05
CA LEU A 177 4.33 9.47 -3.41
C LEU A 177 5.62 9.83 -2.66
N ILE A 178 5.64 9.62 -1.34
CA ILE A 178 6.84 9.87 -0.52
C ILE A 178 8.01 9.00 -1.00
N SER A 179 7.78 7.70 -1.24
CA SER A 179 8.80 6.81 -1.79
C SER A 179 9.31 7.26 -3.15
N PHE A 180 8.43 7.76 -4.02
CA PHE A 180 8.83 8.30 -5.33
C PHE A 180 9.69 9.56 -5.19
N VAL A 181 9.31 10.50 -4.31
CA VAL A 181 10.11 11.71 -4.04
C VAL A 181 11.48 11.34 -3.49
N ILE A 182 11.55 10.41 -2.51
CA ILE A 182 12.81 9.91 -1.97
C ILE A 182 13.67 9.29 -3.08
N TRP A 183 13.05 8.51 -3.98
CA TRP A 183 13.75 7.91 -5.10
C TRP A 183 14.31 8.96 -6.09
N VAL A 184 13.55 10.01 -6.40
CA VAL A 184 14.03 11.11 -7.26
C VAL A 184 15.22 11.82 -6.60
N LEU A 185 15.11 12.15 -5.31
CA LEU A 185 16.22 12.77 -4.57
C LEU A 185 17.46 11.88 -4.56
N PHE A 186 17.29 10.59 -4.27
CA PHE A 186 18.37 9.61 -4.35
C PHE A 186 19.01 9.57 -5.74
N SER A 187 18.21 9.56 -6.80
CA SER A 187 18.71 9.54 -8.19
C SER A 187 19.56 10.76 -8.51
N VAL A 188 19.16 11.95 -8.05
CA VAL A 188 19.91 13.19 -8.25
C VAL A 188 21.18 13.21 -7.41
N ILE A 189 21.13 12.74 -6.16
CA ILE A 189 22.30 12.66 -5.27
C ILE A 189 23.36 11.71 -5.85
N VAL A 190 22.97 10.50 -6.27
CA VAL A 190 23.88 9.53 -6.89
C VAL A 190 24.48 10.08 -8.18
N TRP A 191 23.67 10.78 -8.98
CA TRP A 191 24.15 11.43 -10.19
C TRP A 191 25.18 12.52 -9.87
N PHE A 192 24.92 13.36 -8.88
CA PHE A 192 25.85 14.39 -8.43
C PHE A 192 27.18 13.78 -8.01
N PHE A 193 27.18 12.72 -7.20
CA PHE A 193 28.40 12.00 -6.82
C PHE A 193 29.11 11.26 -7.97
N ARG A 194 28.44 11.00 -9.10
CA ARG A 194 29.09 10.44 -10.30
C ARG A 194 29.75 11.51 -11.18
N LEU A 195 29.44 12.79 -10.96
CA LEU A 195 30.00 13.90 -11.72
C LEU A 195 31.34 14.42 -11.18
N PHE A 196 31.53 14.33 -9.86
CA PHE A 196 32.73 14.76 -9.15
C PHE A 196 33.61 13.56 -8.80
#